data_AF-A0A1Q9NFZ8-F1
#
_entry.id   AF-A0A1Q9NFZ8-F1
#
_cell.length_a   1.000
_cell.length_b   1.000
_cell.length_c   1.000
_cell.angle_alpha   90.00
_cell.angle_beta   90.00
_cell.angle_gamma   90.00
#
_symmetry.space_group_name_H-M   'P 1'
#
loop_
_entity.id
_entity.type
_entity.pdbx_description
1 polymer ?
#
loop_
_entity_poly.entity_id
_entity_poly.type
_entity_poly.pdbx_seq_one_letter_code
_entity_poly.pdbx_strand_id
1 'polypeptide(L)' 'MASKTISVTEEVYNLLKRMKLPRESFGETIERLCKNFSSENLIVWFDKAIGWQDLTSEEFNEVNEAIKNFRSGFKPQMVE' A
#
# COMPACT_ATOMS: atom_id res chain seq x y z
N MET A 1 12.10 -9.15 -19.45
CA MET A 1 11.36 -8.01 -18.86
C MET A 1 12.24 -6.78 -18.94
N ALA A 2 11.70 -5.62 -19.30
CA ALA A 2 12.49 -4.38 -19.32
C ALA A 2 12.98 -4.08 -17.91
N SER A 3 14.30 -3.98 -17.71
CA SER A 3 14.88 -3.60 -16.43
C SER A 3 14.94 -2.08 -16.33
N LYS A 4 14.55 -1.54 -15.18
CA LYS A 4 14.63 -0.12 -14.85
C LYS A 4 15.37 0.02 -13.52
N THR A 5 16.24 1.00 -13.42
CA THR A 5 16.97 1.32 -12.19
C THR A 5 16.28 2.48 -11.49
N ILE A 6 16.11 2.38 -10.18
CA ILE A 6 15.64 3.46 -9.33
C ILE A 6 16.71 3.77 -8.28
N SER A 7 16.85 5.05 -7.95
CA SER A 7 17.67 5.51 -6.83
C SER A 7 16.76 5.88 -5.68
N VAL A 8 17.09 5.45 -4.47
CA VAL A 8 16.33 5.75 -3.25
C VAL A 8 17.26 6.34 -2.20
N THR A 9 16.71 7.06 -1.23
CA THR A 9 17.49 7.53 -0.08
C THR A 9 17.90 6.36 0.80
N GLU A 10 18.95 6.57 1.60
CA GLU A 10 19.43 5.57 2.57
C GLU A 10 18.34 5.20 3.58
N GLU A 11 17.51 6.16 3.98
CA GLU A 11 16.37 5.92 4.87
C GLU A 11 15.36 4.94 4.24
N VAL A 12 14.96 5.19 2.98
CA VAL A 12 14.02 4.32 2.25
C VAL A 12 14.63 2.93 2.03
N TYR A 13 15.91 2.85 1.71
CA TYR A 13 16.62 1.58 1.60
C TYR A 13 16.55 0.76 2.90
N ASN A 14 16.79 1.41 4.04
CA ASN A 14 16.74 0.75 5.35
C ASN A 14 15.33 0.29 5.72
N LEU A 15 14.28 1.04 5.34
CA LEU A 15 12.90 0.60 5.51
C LEU A 15 12.59 -0.63 4.64
N LEU A 16 12.96 -0.61 3.36
CA LEU A 16 12.79 -1.76 2.45
C LEU A 16 13.53 -3.00 2.97
N LYS A 17 14.72 -2.81 3.52
CA LYS A 17 15.54 -3.90 4.09
C LYS A 17 14.85 -4.58 5.27
N ARG A 18 14.12 -3.83 6.10
CA ARG A 18 13.33 -4.37 7.23
C ARG A 18 12.09 -5.12 6.77
N MET A 19 11.50 -4.74 5.63
CA MET A 19 10.28 -5.34 5.08
C MET A 19 10.51 -6.54 4.16
N LYS A 20 11.75 -6.75 3.74
CA LYS A 20 12.19 -7.85 2.85
C LYS A 20 12.20 -9.18 3.60
N LEU A 21 11.57 -10.20 3.02
CA LEU A 21 11.54 -11.54 3.59
C LEU A 21 12.85 -12.31 3.29
N PRO A 22 13.15 -13.38 4.07
CA PRO A 22 14.27 -14.27 3.75
C PRO A 22 14.13 -14.81 2.33
N ARG A 23 15.22 -14.73 1.54
CA ARG A 23 15.30 -15.20 0.14
C ARG A 23 14.52 -14.37 -0.90
N GLU A 24 13.85 -13.29 -0.50
CA GLU A 24 13.19 -12.34 -1.41
C GLU A 24 14.20 -11.30 -1.92
N SER A 25 14.08 -10.81 -3.16
CA SER A 25 14.82 -9.65 -3.67
C SER A 25 14.11 -8.34 -3.34
N PHE A 26 14.80 -7.21 -3.47
CA PHE A 26 14.14 -5.90 -3.30
C PHE A 26 13.05 -5.64 -4.33
N GLY A 27 13.24 -6.11 -5.58
CA GLY A 27 12.21 -6.01 -6.62
C GLY A 27 10.95 -6.78 -6.25
N GLU A 28 11.09 -8.01 -5.78
CA GLU A 28 9.97 -8.84 -5.31
C GLU A 28 9.31 -8.24 -4.07
N THR A 29 10.09 -7.64 -3.16
CA THR A 29 9.56 -6.92 -1.99
C THR A 29 8.69 -5.74 -2.43
N ILE A 30 9.17 -4.91 -3.36
CA ILE A 30 8.42 -3.77 -3.89
C ILE A 30 7.16 -4.26 -4.61
N GLU A 31 7.28 -5.28 -5.45
CA GLU A 31 6.15 -5.87 -6.18
C GLU A 31 5.09 -6.41 -5.21
N ARG A 32 5.49 -7.16 -4.17
CA ARG A 32 4.60 -7.68 -3.14
C ARG A 32 3.93 -6.55 -2.36
N LEU A 33 4.70 -5.55 -1.93
CA LEU A 33 4.15 -4.41 -1.20
C LEU A 33 3.13 -3.67 -2.08
N CYS A 34 3.43 -3.39 -3.34
CA CYS A 34 2.52 -2.72 -4.27
C CYS A 34 1.28 -3.56 -4.60
N LYS A 35 1.40 -4.88 -4.74
CA LYS A 35 0.26 -5.80 -4.94
C LYS A 35 -0.61 -5.93 -3.68
N ASN A 36 0.02 -5.91 -2.51
CA ASN A 36 -0.66 -5.92 -1.22
C ASN A 36 -1.28 -4.56 -0.88
N PHE A 37 -0.85 -3.47 -1.54
CA PHE A 37 -1.43 -2.13 -1.43
C PHE A 37 -2.55 -1.90 -2.47
N SER A 38 -3.23 -2.97 -2.93
CA SER A 38 -4.47 -2.80 -3.68
C SER A 38 -5.58 -2.36 -2.73
N SER A 39 -6.52 -1.54 -3.22
CA SER A 39 -7.67 -1.05 -2.46
C SER A 39 -8.47 -2.19 -1.82
N GLU A 40 -8.54 -3.34 -2.48
CA GLU A 40 -9.17 -4.55 -1.97
C GLU A 40 -8.44 -5.13 -0.75
N ASN A 41 -7.10 -5.13 -0.75
CA ASN A 41 -6.33 -5.58 0.41
C ASN A 41 -6.35 -4.58 1.57
N LEU A 42 -6.53 -3.28 1.29
CA LEU A 42 -6.68 -2.25 2.31
C LEU A 42 -8.05 -2.36 3.01
N ILE A 43 -9.12 -2.61 2.27
CA ILE A 43 -10.46 -2.92 2.82
C ILE A 43 -10.43 -4.22 3.63
N VAL A 44 -9.79 -5.28 3.10
CA VAL A 44 -9.64 -6.57 3.81
C VAL A 44 -8.74 -6.44 5.04
N TRP A 45 -7.76 -5.54 5.04
CA TRP A 45 -6.94 -5.23 6.21
C TRP A 45 -7.71 -4.42 7.26
N PHE A 46 -8.50 -3.42 6.85
CA PHE A 46 -9.39 -2.67 7.73
C PHE A 46 -10.40 -3.58 8.43
N ASP A 47 -11.06 -4.46 7.67
CA ASP A 47 -12.04 -5.43 8.18
C ASP A 47 -11.43 -6.42 9.20
N LYS A 48 -10.12 -6.70 9.10
CA LYS A 48 -9.39 -7.65 9.95
C LYS A 48 -8.59 -7.00 11.07
N ALA A 49 -8.45 -5.69 11.08
CA ALA A 49 -7.68 -4.98 12.10
C ALA A 49 -8.52 -4.88 13.39
N ILE A 50 -8.05 -5.55 14.45
CA ILE A 50 -8.74 -5.70 15.74
C ILE A 50 -9.18 -4.35 16.35
N GLY A 51 -8.46 -3.26 16.05
CA GLY A 51 -8.75 -1.92 16.56
C GLY A 51 -9.84 -1.14 15.82
N TRP A 52 -10.55 -1.76 14.88
CA TRP A 52 -11.64 -1.13 14.10
C TRP A 52 -12.95 -1.93 14.14
N GLN A 53 -13.01 -2.98 14.96
CA GLN A 53 -14.18 -3.87 15.10
C GLN A 53 -15.34 -3.25 15.87
N ASP A 54 -15.08 -2.13 16.54
CA ASP A 54 -16.02 -1.32 17.30
C ASP A 54 -16.69 -0.21 16.46
N LEU A 55 -16.28 -0.04 15.20
CA LEU A 55 -16.95 0.88 14.29
C LEU A 55 -18.39 0.43 14.04
N THR A 56 -19.29 1.41 14.11
CA THR A 56 -20.65 1.25 13.60
C THR A 56 -20.66 1.16 12.07
N SER A 57 -21.74 0.61 11.52
CA SER A 57 -21.93 0.50 10.07
C SER A 57 -21.88 1.87 9.35
N GLU A 58 -22.21 2.94 10.06
CA GLU A 58 -22.20 4.31 9.54
C GLU A 58 -20.76 4.85 9.45
N GLU A 59 -19.98 4.72 10.53
CA GLU A 59 -18.56 5.10 10.55
C GLU A 59 -17.72 4.29 9.54
N PHE A 60 -18.02 3.00 9.38
CA PHE A 60 -17.39 2.16 8.36
C PHE A 60 -17.68 2.66 6.94
N ASN A 61 -18.90 3.12 6.67
CA ASN A 61 -19.26 3.67 5.38
C ASN A 61 -18.59 5.03 5.12
N GLU A 62 -18.47 5.88 6.15
CA GLU A 62 -17.75 7.16 6.05
C GLU A 62 -16.27 6.97 5.71
N VAL A 63 -15.61 6.01 6.38
CA VAL A 63 -14.20 5.67 6.10
C VAL A 63 -14.06 5.11 4.68
N ASN A 64 -14.97 4.24 4.25
CA ASN A 64 -14.96 3.71 2.89
C ASN A 64 -15.16 4.79 1.83
N GLU A 65 -16.08 5.73 2.05
CA GLU A 65 -16.29 6.85 1.16
C GLU A 65 -15.08 7.80 1.15
N ALA A 66 -14.44 8.04 2.29
CA ALA A 66 -13.20 8.81 2.36
C ALA A 66 -12.06 8.15 1.55
N ILE A 67 -11.91 6.83 1.63
CA ILE A 67 -10.92 6.06 0.84
C ILE A 67 -11.25 6.11 -0.66
N LYS A 68 -12.54 5.99 -1.03
CA LYS A 68 -12.99 6.13 -2.43
C LYS A 68 -12.77 7.55 -2.97
N ASN A 69 -12.97 8.57 -2.15
CA ASN A 69 -12.72 9.97 -2.53
C ASN A 69 -11.22 10.28 -2.63
N PHE A 70 -10.38 9.67 -1.79
CA PHE A 70 -8.93 9.73 -1.94
C PHE A 70 -8.47 9.15 -3.29
N ARG A 71 -9.12 8.07 -3.76
CA ARG A 71 -8.87 7.43 -5.08
C ARG A 71 -9.19 8.34 -6.27
N SER A 72 -10.19 9.22 -6.18
CA SER A 72 -10.55 10.11 -7.31
C SER A 72 -9.57 11.29 -7.47
N GLY A 73 -8.87 11.67 -6.39
CA GLY A 73 -7.83 12.70 -6.39
C GLY A 73 -6.44 12.19 -6.80
N PHE A 74 -6.18 10.88 -6.70
CA PHE A 74 -4.89 10.28 -7.04
C PHE A 74 -4.74 10.08 -8.56
N LYS A 75 -4.48 11.16 -9.30
CA LYS A 75 -3.93 11.05 -10.65
C LYS A 75 -2.43 10.78 -10.50
N PRO A 76 -1.89 9.60 -10.90
CA PRO A 76 -0.45 9.44 -10.98
C PRO A 76 0.04 10.51 -11.96
N GLN A 77 0.86 11.45 -11.50
CA GLN A 77 1.57 12.34 -12.41
C GLN A 77 2.42 11.45 -13.30
N MET A 78 2.00 11.28 -14.56
CA MET A 78 2.89 10.75 -15.59
C MET A 78 3.95 11.82 -15.81
N VAL A 79 5.13 11.58 -15.26
CA VAL A 79 6.30 12.42 -15.49
C VAL A 79 6.77 12.11 -16.92
N GLU A 80 6.57 13.07 -17.84
CA GLU A 80 7.20 13.11 -19.17
C GLU A 80 8.72 13.33 -19.07
#